data_AF-A0A961VVV9-F1
#
_entry.id   AF-A0A961VVV9-F1
#
_cell.length_a   1.000
_cell.length_b   1.000
_cell.length_c   1.000
_cell.angle_alpha   90.00
_cell.angle_beta   90.00
_cell.angle_gamma   90.00
#
_symmetry.space_group_name_H-M   'P 1'
#
loop_
_entity.id
_entity.type
_entity.pdbx_description
1 polymer ?
#
loop_
_entity_poly.entity_id
_entity_poly.type
_entity_poly.pdbx_seq_one_letter_code
_entity_poly.pdbx_strand_id
1 'polypeptide(L)'
;MKLTPAQEEFARWVVELGNASEAYRRAYPRSKSWSDKSVHEEASKKLALPKVATRVEQLKEEKAKEFKAEAKKQGLAPEDIIREQSHTAFF
;
A
#
# COMPACT_ATOMS: atom_id res chain seq x y z
N MET A 1 7.13 8.58 17.82
CA MET A 1 5.66 8.71 17.61
C MET A 1 5.08 7.31 17.51
N LYS A 2 4.01 6.96 18.25
CA LYS A 2 3.50 5.58 18.29
C LYS A 2 2.24 5.46 17.42
N LEU A 3 2.32 4.72 16.30
CA LEU A 3 1.13 4.31 15.52
C LEU A 3 0.36 3.26 16.31
N THR A 4 -0.96 3.23 16.15
CA THR A 4 -1.75 2.10 16.65
C THR A 4 -1.53 0.88 15.73
N PRO A 5 -1.67 -0.35 16.24
CA PRO A 5 -1.57 -1.55 15.41
C PRO A 5 -2.47 -1.51 14.16
N ALA A 6 -3.68 -0.96 14.28
CA ALA A 6 -4.61 -0.80 13.17
C ALA A 6 -4.16 0.25 12.14
N GLN A 7 -3.49 1.33 12.56
CA GLN A 7 -2.92 2.32 11.64
C GLN A 7 -1.72 1.75 10.88
N GLU A 8 -0.88 0.98 11.56
CA GLU A 8 0.25 0.28 10.96
C GLU A 8 -0.24 -0.74 9.92
N GLU A 9 -1.24 -1.54 10.29
CA GLU A 9 -1.84 -2.52 9.39
C GLU A 9 -2.51 -1.84 8.18
N PHE A 10 -3.22 -0.73 8.40
CA PHE A 10 -3.80 0.06 7.32
C PHE A 10 -2.72 0.55 6.35
N ALA A 11 -1.62 1.14 6.85
CA ALA A 11 -0.53 1.63 6.01
C ALA A 11 0.09 0.51 5.17
N ARG A 12 0.30 -0.67 5.76
CA ARG A 12 0.79 -1.86 5.05
C ARG A 12 -0.14 -2.28 3.92
N TRP A 13 -1.44 -2.37 4.19
CA TRP A 13 -2.42 -2.77 3.17
C TRP A 13 -2.59 -1.73 2.06
N VAL A 14 -2.45 -0.43 2.36
CA VAL A 14 -2.48 0.62 1.34
C VAL A 14 -1.33 0.44 0.34
N VAL A 15 -0.14 0.11 0.82
CA VAL A 15 1.03 -0.14 -0.06
C VAL A 15 0.89 -1.45 -0.83
N GLU A 16 0.32 -2.49 -0.22
CA GLU A 16 0.17 -3.81 -0.86
C GLU A 16 -0.92 -3.83 -1.94
N LEU A 17 -2.07 -3.21 -1.68
CA LEU A 17 -3.26 -3.30 -2.53
C LEU A 17 -3.40 -2.12 -3.50
N GLY A 18 -2.76 -0.99 -3.20
CA GLY A 18 -2.98 0.26 -3.93
C GLY A 18 -4.39 0.86 -3.75
N ASN A 19 -5.25 0.24 -2.93
CA ASN A 19 -6.63 0.66 -2.69
C ASN A 19 -6.86 0.98 -1.20
N ALA A 20 -7.11 2.25 -0.90
CA ALA A 20 -7.32 2.70 0.48
C ALA A 20 -8.61 2.17 1.11
N SER A 21 -9.69 2.02 0.33
CA SER A 21 -10.98 1.53 0.85
C SER A 21 -10.87 0.06 1.26
N GLU A 22 -10.23 -0.76 0.43
CA GLU A 22 -10.03 -2.18 0.75
C GLU A 22 -9.03 -2.36 1.91
N ALA A 23 -7.94 -1.58 1.91
CA ALA A 23 -7.00 -1.55 3.02
C ALA A 23 -7.69 -1.20 4.35
N TYR A 24 -8.64 -0.25 4.33
CA TYR A 24 -9.40 0.14 5.50
C TYR A 24 -10.30 -1.00 6.01
N ARG A 25 -10.99 -1.71 5.11
CA ARG A 25 -11.82 -2.88 5.49
C ARG A 25 -11.01 -4.00 6.13
N ARG A 26 -9.76 -4.20 5.70
CA ARG A 26 -8.84 -5.20 6.28
C ARG A 26 -8.35 -4.77 7.66
N ALA A 27 -7.86 -3.53 7.80
CA ALA A 27 -7.33 -3.01 9.07
C ALA A 27 -8.41 -2.69 10.12
N TYR A 28 -9.64 -2.43 9.70
CA TYR A 28 -10.77 -2.11 10.57
C TYR A 28 -11.96 -3.03 10.27
N PRO A 29 -12.01 -4.25 10.84
CA PRO A 29 -13.02 -5.26 10.49
C PRO A 29 -14.47 -4.82 10.70
N ARG A 30 -14.73 -3.90 11.64
CA ARG A 30 -16.06 -3.32 11.87
C ARG A 30 -16.60 -2.52 10.68
N SER A 31 -15.73 -2.08 9.77
CA SER A 31 -16.12 -1.35 8.57
C SER A 31 -16.60 -2.26 7.43
N LYS A 32 -16.53 -3.59 7.59
CA LYS A 32 -16.99 -4.55 6.56
C LYS A 32 -18.48 -4.41 6.23
N SER A 33 -19.32 -4.09 7.22
CA SER A 33 -20.75 -3.86 7.05
C SER A 33 -21.10 -2.42 6.63
N TRP A 34 -20.11 -1.54 6.49
CA TRP A 34 -20.35 -0.14 6.14
C TRP A 34 -20.51 0.02 4.63
N SER A 35 -21.25 1.06 4.25
CA SER A 35 -21.37 1.47 2.85
C SER A 35 -20.01 1.82 2.25
N ASP A 36 -19.84 1.60 0.95
CA ASP A 36 -18.61 1.93 0.24
C ASP A 36 -18.23 3.40 0.38
N LYS A 37 -19.22 4.29 0.35
CA LYS A 37 -19.03 5.73 0.55
C LYS A 37 -18.42 6.02 1.93
N SER A 38 -19.00 5.46 2.99
CA SER A 38 -18.50 5.67 4.36
C SER A 38 -17.09 5.13 4.55
N VAL A 39 -16.79 3.96 3.97
CA VAL A 39 -15.44 3.38 4.00
C VAL A 39 -14.45 4.28 3.26
N HIS A 40 -14.82 4.76 2.08
CA HIS A 40 -13.95 5.62 1.28
C HIS A 40 -13.65 6.94 1.98
N GLU A 41 -14.66 7.59 2.56
CA GLU A 41 -14.48 8.83 3.33
C GLU A 41 -13.57 8.63 4.53
N GLU A 42 -13.77 7.58 5.34
CA GLU A 42 -12.91 7.31 6.50
C GLU A 42 -11.50 6.87 6.12
N ALA A 43 -11.36 6.06 5.06
CA ALA A 43 -10.06 5.67 4.54
C ALA A 43 -9.25 6.90 4.09
N SER A 44 -9.89 7.82 3.36
CA SER A 44 -9.29 9.08 2.91
C SER A 44 -8.86 9.94 4.11
N LYS A 45 -9.73 10.11 5.11
CA LYS A 45 -9.39 10.83 6.35
C LYS A 45 -8.22 10.19 7.10
N LYS A 46 -8.17 8.86 7.20
CA LYS A 46 -7.06 8.16 7.86
C LYS A 46 -5.76 8.28 7.09
N LEU A 47 -5.82 8.23 5.77
CA LEU A 47 -4.65 8.39 4.92
C LEU A 47 -4.08 9.81 5.01
N ALA A 48 -4.94 10.82 5.16
CA ALA A 48 -4.55 12.20 5.35
C ALA A 48 -3.93 12.50 6.73
N LEU A 49 -3.98 11.58 7.69
CA LEU A 49 -3.31 11.77 8.98
C LEU A 49 -1.78 11.77 8.76
N PRO A 50 -1.05 12.81 9.19
CA PRO A 50 0.39 12.93 8.91
C PRO A 50 1.19 11.69 9.30
N LYS A 51 0.88 11.10 10.46
CA LYS A 51 1.54 9.88 10.96
C LYS A 51 1.36 8.68 10.04
N VAL A 52 0.16 8.52 9.47
CA VAL A 52 -0.17 7.42 8.56
C VAL A 52 0.45 7.69 7.20
N ALA A 53 0.31 8.91 6.68
CA ALA A 53 0.90 9.33 5.42
C ALA A 53 2.43 9.08 5.40
N THR A 54 3.14 9.56 6.43
CA THR A 54 4.59 9.33 6.57
C THR A 54 4.92 7.84 6.64
N ARG A 55 4.12 7.02 7.34
CA ARG A 55 4.37 5.58 7.41
C ARG A 55 4.16 4.88 6.06
N VAL A 56 3.12 5.26 5.33
CA VAL A 56 2.85 4.75 3.97
C VAL A 56 4.01 5.09 3.04
N GLU A 57 4.53 6.31 3.11
CA GLU A 57 5.68 6.73 2.29
C GLU A 57 6.94 5.92 2.60
N GLN A 58 7.25 5.73 3.89
CA GLN A 58 8.36 4.87 4.31
C GLN A 58 8.23 3.44 3.78
N LEU A 59 7.05 2.83 3.90
CA LEU A 59 6.79 1.48 3.39
C LEU A 59 6.92 1.39 1.87
N LYS A 60 6.52 2.43 1.12
CA LYS A 60 6.72 2.50 -0.33
C LYS A 60 8.20 2.59 -0.69
N GLU A 61 8.98 3.40 0.03
CA GLU A 61 10.42 3.48 -0.17
C GLU A 61 11.13 2.17 0.15
N GLU A 62 10.74 1.49 1.23
CA GLU A 62 11.24 0.17 1.61
C GLU A 62 10.99 -0.84 0.49
N LYS A 63 9.75 -0.99 0.02
CA LYS A 63 9.44 -1.87 -1.13
C LYS A 63 10.23 -1.48 -2.37
N ALA A 64 10.33 -0.19 -2.70
CA ALA A 64 11.08 0.26 -3.87
C ALA A 64 12.58 -0.08 -3.77
N LYS A 65 13.17 -0.01 -2.57
CA LYS A 65 14.55 -0.44 -2.33
C LYS A 65 14.70 -1.95 -2.47
N GLU A 66 13.75 -2.73 -1.95
CA GLU A 66 13.72 -4.19 -2.10
C GLU A 66 13.64 -4.60 -3.58
N PHE A 67 12.73 -4.03 -4.35
CA PHE A 67 12.61 -4.29 -5.80
C PHE A 67 13.90 -3.95 -6.55
N LYS A 68 14.53 -2.81 -6.24
CA LYS A 68 15.82 -2.42 -6.85
C LYS A 68 16.95 -3.37 -6.46
N ALA A 69 16.98 -3.82 -5.20
CA ALA A 69 17.97 -4.77 -4.72
C ALA A 69 17.81 -6.14 -5.38
N GLU A 70 16.56 -6.59 -5.57
CA GLU A 70 16.22 -7.83 -6.25
C GLU A 70 16.60 -7.78 -7.74
N ALA A 71 16.27 -6.67 -8.42
CA ALA A 71 16.68 -6.42 -9.80
C ALA A 71 18.21 -6.52 -9.98
N LYS A 72 18.95 -5.90 -9.06
CA LYS A 72 20.42 -5.93 -9.07
C LYS A 72 21.00 -7.32 -8.80
N LYS A 73 20.35 -8.14 -7.96
CA LYS A 73 20.76 -9.53 -7.69
C LYS A 73 20.54 -10.44 -8.89
N GLN A 74 19.47 -10.22 -9.65
CA GLN A 74 19.15 -11.00 -10.84
C GLN A 74 19.95 -10.56 -12.08
N GLY A 75 20.78 -9.51 -11.97
CA GLY A 75 21.60 -9.00 -13.08
C GLY A 75 20.78 -8.44 -14.23
N LEU A 76 19.49 -8.21 -14.02
CA LEU A 76 18.54 -7.77 -15.02
C LEU A 76 18.39 -6.25 -14.91
N ALA A 77 18.51 -5.55 -16.04
CA ALA A 77 18.42 -4.11 -16.04
C ALA A 77 17.01 -3.67 -15.59
N PRO A 78 16.86 -2.58 -14.80
CA PRO A 78 15.56 -2.14 -14.27
C PRO A 78 14.46 -1.98 -15.35
N GLU A 79 14.88 -1.74 -16.59
CA GLU A 79 14.01 -1.58 -17.76
C GLU A 79 13.29 -2.88 -18.18
N ASP A 80 13.91 -4.05 -17.97
CA ASP A 80 13.37 -5.34 -18.40
C ASP A 80 12.29 -5.86 -17.43
N ILE A 81 12.43 -5.59 -16.13
CA ILE A 81 11.46 -5.99 -15.10
C ILE A 81 10.13 -5.25 -15.27
N ILE A 82 10.19 -3.95 -15.61
CA ILE A 82 8.98 -3.15 -15.86
C ILE A 82 8.25 -3.65 -17.11
N ARG A 83 8.99 -4.06 -18.14
CA ARG A 83 8.42 -4.61 -19.38
C ARG A 83 7.71 -5.94 -19.16
N GLU A 84 8.28 -6.84 -18.35
CA GLU A 84 7.70 -8.16 -18.09
C GLU A 84 6.46 -8.10 -17.19
N GLN A 85 6.47 -7.24 -16.17
CA GLN A 85 5.30 -6.96 -15.31
C GLN A 85 4.17 -6.24 -16.08
N SER A 86 4.50 -5.43 -17.09
CA SER A 86 3.49 -4.76 -17.93
C SER A 86 2.76 -5.72 -18.89
N HIS A 87 3.38 -6.86 -19.23
CA HIS A 87 2.77 -7.88 -20.10
C HIS A 87 1.82 -8.83 -19.37
N THR A 88 1.81 -8.82 -18.03
CA THR A 88 0.91 -9.63 -17.20
C THR A 88 -0.36 -8.89 -16.74
N ALA A 89 -0.55 -7.63 -17.14
CA ALA A 89 -1.71 -6.80 -16.77
C ALA A 89 -2.66 -6.46 -17.94
N PHE A 90 -2.49 -7.07 -19.11
CA PHE A 90 -3.46 -7.02 -20.22
C PHE A 90 -3.96 -8.43 -20.56
N PHE A 91 -4.83 -8.96 -19.70
CA PHE A 91 -5.86 -9.94 -20.03
C PHE A 91 -7.08 -9.67 -19.17
#